data_AF-A0A9E2IEH7-F1
#
_entry.id   AF-A0A9E2IEH7-F1
#
_cell.length_a   1.000
_cell.length_b   1.000
_cell.length_c   1.000
_cell.angle_alpha   90.00
_cell.angle_beta   90.00
_cell.angle_gamma   90.00
#
_symmetry.space_group_name_H-M   'P 1'
#
loop_
_entity.id
_entity.type
_entity.pdbx_description
1 polymer ?
#
loop_
_entity_poly.entity_id
_entity_poly.type
_entity_poly.pdbx_seq_one_letter_code
_entity_poly.pdbx_strand_id
1 'polypeptide(L)'
;KVIFDNFMNEVLVKDARETFGTKIRFSISLDSKTKIEDIFKQYTEDDLGFSKTKVTIKLYKQGTEYISRSQARRVLTGLDKFKTIILDFKDVKLVGQGFADEVFRVWKLRYPGIDITFENADENVSFMIKRAKEQLSI
;
A
#
# COMPACT_ATOMS: atom_id res chain seq x y z
N LYS A 1 -37.37 7.95 -2.61
CA LYS A 1 -36.81 8.22 -1.24
C LYS A 1 -35.83 9.40 -1.31
N VAL A 2 -35.77 10.26 -0.29
CA VAL A 2 -34.81 11.38 -0.21
C VAL A 2 -33.48 10.87 0.30
N ILE A 3 -32.40 11.07 -0.46
CA ILE A 3 -31.03 10.72 -0.08
C ILE A 3 -30.28 12.04 0.15
N PHE A 4 -29.81 12.25 1.38
CA PHE A 4 -28.93 13.37 1.71
C PHE A 4 -27.49 12.97 1.41
N ASP A 5 -26.89 13.62 0.41
CA ASP A 5 -25.47 13.48 0.12
C ASP A 5 -24.70 14.69 0.65
N ASN A 6 -24.35 14.62 1.94
CA ASN A 6 -23.69 15.70 2.67
C ASN A 6 -22.29 16.07 2.11
N PHE A 7 -21.73 15.28 1.18
CA PHE A 7 -20.46 15.60 0.50
C PHE A 7 -20.66 16.47 -0.75
N MET A 8 -21.79 16.32 -1.44
CA MET A 8 -22.14 17.11 -2.63
C MET A 8 -23.01 18.33 -2.28
N ASN A 9 -23.48 18.40 -1.03
CA ASN A 9 -24.47 19.38 -0.56
C ASN A 9 -25.74 19.40 -1.46
N GLU A 10 -26.07 18.24 -2.03
CA GLU A 10 -27.21 18.04 -2.92
C GLU A 10 -28.20 17.04 -2.31
N VAL A 11 -29.49 17.35 -2.49
CA VAL A 11 -30.59 16.46 -2.12
C VAL A 11 -31.01 15.69 -3.36
N LEU A 12 -30.75 14.39 -3.38
CA LEU A 12 -31.11 13.52 -4.50
C LEU A 12 -32.41 12.78 -4.17
N VAL A 13 -33.45 12.97 -4.98
CA VAL A 13 -34.66 12.14 -4.92
C VAL A 13 -34.50 11.01 -5.92
N LYS A 14 -34.28 9.79 -5.42
CA LYS A 14 -34.22 8.57 -6.24
C LYS A 14 -35.21 7.55 -5.70
N ASP A 15 -35.91 6.85 -6.59
CA ASP A 15 -36.56 5.59 -6.26
C ASP A 15 -35.51 4.49 -6.22
N ALA A 16 -34.86 4.37 -5.07
CA ALA A 16 -33.92 3.30 -4.79
C ALA A 16 -34.65 2.13 -4.13
N ARG A 17 -34.63 0.96 -4.77
CA ARG A 17 -35.03 -0.30 -4.12
C ARG A 17 -34.06 -0.59 -2.97
N GLU A 18 -34.60 -0.99 -1.82
CA GLU A 18 -33.76 -1.45 -0.71
C GLU A 18 -33.16 -2.81 -1.08
N THR A 19 -31.83 -2.84 -1.20
CA THR A 19 -31.07 -4.07 -1.41
C THR A 19 -30.26 -4.37 -0.16
N PHE A 20 -30.36 -5.59 0.37
CA PHE A 20 -29.49 -6.06 1.44
C PHE A 20 -28.09 -6.36 0.89
N GLY A 21 -27.06 -5.78 1.48
CA GLY A 21 -25.67 -5.99 1.08
C GLY A 21 -24.71 -4.94 1.63
N THR A 22 -23.43 -5.05 1.27
CA THR A 22 -22.39 -4.08 1.63
C THR A 22 -22.24 -3.04 0.52
N LYS A 23 -22.50 -1.77 0.85
CA LYS A 23 -22.23 -0.64 -0.06
C LYS A 23 -20.88 -0.02 0.29
N ILE A 24 -19.99 0.04 -0.69
CA ILE A 24 -18.71 0.75 -0.58
C ILE A 24 -18.81 2.02 -1.44
N ARG A 25 -18.42 3.17 -0.88
CA ARG A 25 -18.34 4.45 -1.58
C ARG A 25 -16.92 4.95 -1.53
N PHE A 26 -16.39 5.37 -2.68
CA PHE A 26 -15.13 6.07 -2.79
C PHE A 26 -15.40 7.49 -3.28
N SER A 27 -14.66 8.46 -2.75
CA SER A 27 -14.71 9.86 -3.16
C SER A 27 -13.30 10.43 -3.12
N ILE A 28 -12.94 11.23 -4.13
CA ILE A 28 -11.66 11.93 -4.23
C ILE A 28 -11.94 13.39 -4.53
N SER A 29 -11.14 14.29 -3.96
CA SER A 29 -11.24 15.72 -4.27
C SER A 29 -10.53 16.03 -5.58
N LEU A 30 -11.11 16.95 -6.37
CA LEU A 30 -10.54 17.40 -7.64
C LEU A 30 -9.68 18.67 -7.50
N ASP A 31 -9.71 19.33 -6.34
CA ASP A 31 -8.98 20.57 -6.03
C ASP A 31 -7.53 20.34 -5.59
N SER A 32 -6.82 19.44 -6.28
CA SER A 32 -5.44 19.12 -5.93
C SER A 32 -4.46 20.21 -6.38
N LYS A 33 -3.55 20.61 -5.47
CA LYS A 33 -2.39 21.46 -5.80
C LYS A 33 -1.25 20.67 -6.44
N THR A 34 -1.38 19.34 -6.53
CA THR A 34 -0.35 18.46 -7.08
C THR A 34 -0.25 18.64 -8.58
N LYS A 35 0.95 18.90 -9.08
CA LYS A 35 1.19 18.99 -10.53
C LYS A 35 1.36 17.58 -11.12
N ILE A 36 0.91 17.42 -12.37
CA ILE A 36 1.00 16.14 -13.08
C ILE A 36 2.47 15.73 -13.24
N GLU A 37 3.34 16.68 -13.54
CA GLU A 37 4.78 16.47 -13.72
C GLU A 37 5.44 15.89 -12.47
N ASP A 38 5.02 16.35 -11.27
CA ASP A 38 5.54 15.85 -10.00
C ASP A 38 5.16 14.37 -9.79
N ILE A 39 3.94 13.98 -10.18
CA ILE A 39 3.46 12.60 -10.10
C ILE A 39 4.20 11.70 -11.09
N PHE A 40 4.36 12.15 -12.34
CA PHE A 40 5.11 11.39 -13.33
C PHE A 40 6.55 11.17 -12.86
N LYS A 41 7.23 12.22 -12.39
CA LYS A 41 8.59 12.12 -11.87
C LYS A 41 8.71 11.18 -10.68
N GLN A 42 7.67 11.05 -9.86
CA GLN A 42 7.70 10.17 -8.68
C GLN A 42 7.62 8.68 -9.03
N TYR A 43 6.89 8.31 -10.07
CA TYR A 43 6.55 6.92 -10.40
C TYR A 43 7.15 6.40 -11.72
N THR A 44 7.90 7.24 -12.42
CA THR A 44 8.55 6.91 -13.69
C THR A 44 10.06 6.87 -13.49
N GLU A 45 10.73 5.88 -14.07
CA GLU A 45 12.20 5.80 -14.14
C GLU A 45 12.66 6.11 -15.59
N ASP A 46 13.93 5.87 -15.92
CA ASP A 46 14.58 6.30 -17.18
C ASP A 46 13.83 5.87 -18.46
N ASP A 47 13.07 4.78 -18.37
CA ASP A 47 12.32 4.17 -19.46
C ASP A 47 10.80 4.51 -19.42
N LEU A 48 10.43 5.78 -19.20
CA LEU A 48 9.12 6.43 -19.47
C LEU A 48 7.81 5.70 -19.04
N GLY A 49 7.91 4.54 -18.38
CA GLY A 49 6.82 3.71 -17.92
C GLY A 49 6.69 3.77 -16.40
N PHE A 50 5.48 3.51 -15.91
CA PHE A 50 5.17 3.40 -14.48
C PHE A 50 5.79 2.12 -13.88
N SER A 51 7.11 2.10 -13.78
CA SER A 51 7.90 0.98 -13.25
C SER A 51 8.03 1.03 -11.73
N LYS A 52 7.75 2.17 -11.11
CA LYS A 52 7.93 2.40 -9.68
C LYS A 52 6.59 2.57 -8.98
N THR A 53 6.47 2.02 -7.78
CA THR A 53 5.30 2.20 -6.93
C THR A 53 5.66 2.41 -5.47
N LYS A 54 4.79 3.10 -4.74
CA LYS A 54 4.91 3.33 -3.30
C LYS A 54 3.65 2.83 -2.60
N VAL A 55 3.82 1.96 -1.61
CA VAL A 55 2.73 1.36 -0.85
C VAL A 55 2.82 1.79 0.61
N THR A 56 1.82 2.53 1.08
CA THR A 56 1.70 2.90 2.49
C THR A 56 1.15 1.74 3.31
N ILE A 57 2.00 1.13 4.13
CA ILE A 57 1.65 -0.07 4.91
C ILE A 57 0.48 0.19 5.85
N LYS A 58 0.39 1.39 6.43
CA LYS A 58 -0.71 1.82 7.32
C LYS A 58 -2.12 1.68 6.73
N LEU A 59 -2.29 1.73 5.41
CA LEU A 59 -3.62 1.60 4.78
C LEU A 59 -4.20 0.18 4.92
N TYR A 60 -3.34 -0.80 5.22
CA TYR A 60 -3.70 -2.21 5.37
C TYR A 60 -3.89 -2.61 6.85
N LYS A 61 -4.41 -1.69 7.67
CA LYS A 61 -4.52 -1.88 9.12
C LYS A 61 -5.79 -2.65 9.52
N GLN A 62 -5.67 -3.95 9.71
CA GLN A 62 -6.57 -4.73 10.57
C GLN A 62 -5.84 -5.00 11.90
N GLY A 63 -5.76 -3.98 12.77
CA GLY A 63 -5.01 -4.02 14.04
C GLY A 63 -3.67 -3.26 14.03
N THR A 64 -3.10 -2.97 15.20
CA THR A 64 -1.89 -2.14 15.38
C THR A 64 -0.57 -2.82 14.98
N GLU A 65 -0.60 -4.10 14.61
CA GLU A 65 0.60 -4.94 14.53
C GLU A 65 0.59 -5.79 13.25
N TYR A 66 1.69 -5.72 12.47
CA TYR A 66 1.87 -6.50 11.24
C TYR A 66 2.69 -7.75 11.52
N ILE A 67 2.06 -8.79 12.06
CA ILE A 67 2.80 -9.95 12.58
C ILE A 67 2.91 -11.08 11.55
N SER A 68 1.91 -11.26 10.70
CA SER A 68 1.75 -12.51 9.94
C SER A 68 2.24 -12.44 8.49
N ARG A 69 2.69 -13.60 7.97
CA ARG A 69 2.99 -13.80 6.53
C ARG A 69 1.78 -13.54 5.63
N SER A 70 0.58 -13.85 6.11
CA SER A 70 -0.65 -13.64 5.33
C SER A 70 -0.93 -12.16 5.07
N GLN A 71 -0.65 -11.29 6.05
CA GLN A 71 -0.75 -9.85 5.89
C GLN A 71 0.27 -9.34 4.86
N ALA A 72 1.51 -9.82 4.94
CA ALA A 72 2.54 -9.50 3.95
C ALA A 72 2.12 -9.89 2.52
N ARG A 73 1.63 -11.12 2.30
CA ARG A 73 1.15 -11.54 0.96
C ARG A 73 0.04 -10.65 0.42
N ARG A 74 -0.87 -10.19 1.28
CA ARG A 74 -1.95 -9.27 0.86
C ARG A 74 -1.42 -7.90 0.48
N VAL A 75 -0.43 -7.37 1.20
CA VAL A 75 0.27 -6.11 0.82
C VAL A 75 0.97 -6.25 -0.54
N LEU A 76 1.57 -7.40 -0.81
CA LEU A 76 2.37 -7.64 -2.02
C LEU A 76 1.55 -8.04 -3.25
N THR A 77 0.23 -8.18 -3.11
CA THR A 77 -0.64 -8.66 -4.19
C THR A 77 -0.68 -7.65 -5.34
N GLY A 78 -0.32 -8.10 -6.55
CA GLY A 78 -0.32 -7.28 -7.77
C GLY A 78 0.85 -6.30 -7.88
N LEU A 79 1.87 -6.43 -7.03
CA LEU A 79 3.09 -5.62 -7.11
C LEU A 79 4.16 -6.23 -8.03
N ASP A 80 3.96 -7.45 -8.53
CA ASP A 80 4.85 -8.20 -9.43
C ASP A 80 5.01 -7.58 -10.84
N LYS A 81 4.23 -6.55 -11.15
CA LYS A 81 4.31 -5.78 -12.40
C LYS A 81 5.26 -4.57 -12.35
N PHE A 82 5.77 -4.22 -11.17
CA PHE A 82 6.66 -3.08 -10.97
C PHE A 82 8.13 -3.54 -10.92
N LYS A 83 9.05 -2.66 -11.32
CA LYS A 83 10.49 -2.88 -11.16
C LYS A 83 10.99 -2.43 -9.79
N THR A 84 10.39 -1.38 -9.24
CA THR A 84 10.79 -0.80 -7.96
C THR A 84 9.58 -0.61 -7.06
N ILE A 85 9.63 -1.16 -5.85
CA ILE A 85 8.58 -1.06 -4.84
C ILE A 85 9.16 -0.40 -3.61
N ILE A 86 8.53 0.68 -3.16
CA ILE A 86 8.83 1.34 -1.89
C ILE A 86 7.71 1.02 -0.90
N LEU A 87 8.05 0.38 0.21
CA LEU A 87 7.14 0.18 1.33
C LEU A 87 7.32 1.29 2.37
N ASP A 88 6.27 2.09 2.57
CA ASP A 88 6.26 3.20 3.52
C ASP A 88 5.66 2.75 4.85
N PHE A 89 6.52 2.69 5.88
CA PHE A 89 6.19 2.25 7.23
C PHE A 89 5.82 3.40 8.18
N LYS A 90 5.49 4.59 7.65
CA LYS A 90 5.06 5.72 8.47
C LYS A 90 3.94 5.32 9.44
N ASP A 91 4.14 5.63 10.72
CA ASP A 91 3.28 5.30 11.87
C ASP A 91 3.07 3.79 12.12
N VAL A 92 3.93 2.93 11.58
CA VAL A 92 3.97 1.50 11.91
C VAL A 92 4.97 1.29 13.05
N LYS A 93 4.48 0.85 14.20
CA LYS A 93 5.29 0.65 15.42
C LYS A 93 5.96 -0.71 15.51
N LEU A 94 5.38 -1.72 14.87
CA LEU A 94 5.83 -3.10 15.00
C LEU A 94 5.52 -3.90 13.73
N VAL A 95 6.54 -4.63 13.29
CA VAL A 95 6.46 -5.64 12.24
C VAL A 95 7.00 -6.94 12.83
N GLY A 96 6.23 -8.02 12.75
CA GLY A 96 6.66 -9.34 13.19
C GLY A 96 7.59 -10.01 12.19
N GLN A 97 8.35 -10.98 12.68
CA GLN A 97 9.31 -11.73 11.87
C GLN A 97 8.66 -12.37 10.64
N GLY A 98 7.45 -12.94 10.77
CA GLY A 98 6.75 -13.56 9.64
C GLY A 98 6.45 -12.57 8.52
N PHE A 99 6.05 -11.34 8.84
CA PHE A 99 5.83 -10.31 7.84
C PHE A 99 7.13 -9.90 7.15
N ALA A 100 8.17 -9.57 7.92
CA ALA A 100 9.45 -9.13 7.36
C ALA A 100 10.11 -10.21 6.48
N ASP A 101 10.08 -11.47 6.94
CA ASP A 101 10.58 -12.63 6.22
C ASP A 101 9.85 -12.86 4.89
N GLU A 102 8.53 -12.75 4.88
CA GLU A 102 7.74 -12.91 3.67
C GLU A 102 8.06 -11.82 2.64
N VAL A 103 8.13 -10.55 3.08
CA VAL A 103 8.35 -9.39 2.20
C VAL A 103 9.79 -9.36 1.66
N PHE A 104 10.78 -9.44 2.53
CA PHE A 104 12.15 -9.09 2.18
C PHE A 104 13.03 -10.29 1.82
N ARG A 105 12.60 -11.52 2.15
CA ARG A 105 13.31 -12.75 1.79
C ARG A 105 12.51 -13.59 0.80
N VAL A 106 11.34 -14.10 1.20
CA VAL A 106 10.57 -15.06 0.39
C VAL A 106 10.09 -14.43 -0.93
N TRP A 107 9.52 -13.23 -0.87
CA TRP A 107 9.01 -12.56 -2.06
C TRP A 107 10.15 -12.10 -2.97
N LYS A 108 11.25 -11.59 -2.42
CA LYS A 108 12.44 -11.23 -3.19
C LYS A 108 13.08 -12.44 -3.89
N LEU A 109 13.10 -13.61 -3.26
CA LEU A 109 13.54 -14.86 -3.91
C LEU A 109 12.62 -15.27 -5.06
N ARG A 110 11.31 -15.02 -4.94
CA ARG A 110 10.34 -15.32 -6.00
C ARG A 110 10.45 -14.34 -7.17
N TYR A 111 10.74 -13.07 -6.89
CA TYR A 111 10.83 -12.01 -7.88
C TYR A 111 12.20 -11.29 -7.81
N PRO A 112 13.30 -11.96 -8.22
CA PRO A 112 14.65 -11.43 -8.04
C PRO A 112 14.88 -10.13 -8.81
N GLY A 113 14.21 -9.95 -9.96
CA GLY A 113 14.30 -8.75 -10.80
C GLY A 113 13.56 -7.52 -10.28
N ILE A 114 12.80 -7.62 -9.19
CA ILE A 114 12.06 -6.50 -8.61
C ILE A 114 12.78 -5.99 -7.36
N ASP A 115 13.13 -4.71 -7.32
CA ASP A 115 13.72 -4.10 -6.14
C ASP A 115 12.66 -3.72 -5.11
N ILE A 116 12.89 -4.10 -3.85
CA ILE A 116 11.99 -3.82 -2.74
C ILE A 116 12.74 -3.09 -1.62
N THR A 117 12.37 -1.83 -1.45
CA THR A 117 12.97 -0.90 -0.48
C THR A 117 11.93 -0.44 0.54
N PHE A 118 12.39 0.19 1.61
CA PHE A 118 11.52 0.66 2.68
C PHE A 118 11.93 2.07 3.12
N GLU A 119 10.95 2.84 3.58
CA GLU A 119 11.15 4.18 4.14
C GLU A 119 10.23 4.42 5.35
N ASN A 120 10.55 5.46 6.13
CA ASN A 120 9.82 5.87 7.34
C ASN A 120 9.60 4.74 8.36
N ALA A 121 10.51 3.76 8.39
CA ALA A 121 10.51 2.71 9.39
C ALA A 121 11.15 3.21 10.69
N ASP A 122 10.53 2.91 11.83
CA ASP A 122 11.16 3.14 13.13
C ASP A 122 12.31 2.14 13.37
N GLU A 123 12.98 2.27 14.52
CA GLU A 123 14.11 1.40 14.87
C GLU A 123 13.71 -0.08 14.97
N ASN A 124 12.54 -0.38 15.55
CA ASN A 124 12.06 -1.75 15.73
C ASN A 124 11.75 -2.41 14.39
N VAL A 125 11.04 -1.69 13.52
CA VAL A 125 10.69 -2.15 12.16
C VAL A 125 11.96 -2.29 11.33
N SER A 126 12.86 -1.31 11.38
CA SER A 126 14.13 -1.36 10.65
C SER A 126 14.98 -2.56 11.07
N PHE A 127 15.06 -2.84 12.37
CA PHE A 127 15.76 -4.00 12.91
C PHE A 127 15.17 -5.32 12.38
N MET A 128 13.85 -5.47 12.42
CA MET A 128 13.16 -6.66 11.91
C MET A 128 13.38 -6.87 10.41
N ILE A 129 13.33 -5.80 9.61
CA ILE A 129 13.57 -5.85 8.17
C ILE A 129 15.01 -6.25 7.86
N LYS A 130 15.99 -5.64 8.52
CA LYS A 130 17.42 -5.95 8.33
C LYS A 130 17.71 -7.42 8.64
N ARG A 131 17.19 -7.92 9.77
CA ARG A 131 17.32 -9.33 10.16
C ARG A 131 16.77 -10.29 9.10
N ALA A 132 15.62 -9.96 8.50
CA ALA A 132 15.05 -10.78 7.43
C ALA A 132 15.90 -10.75 6.14
N LYS A 133 16.53 -9.62 5.82
CA LYS A 133 17.44 -9.49 4.67
C LYS A 133 18.76 -10.23 4.89
N GLU A 134 19.33 -10.23 6.09
CA GLU A 134 20.57 -10.96 6.39
C GLU A 134 20.41 -12.47 6.20
N GLN A 135 19.23 -13.01 6.47
CA GLN A 135 18.89 -14.42 6.23
C GLN A 135 18.76 -14.78 4.74
N LEU A 136 18.73 -13.79 3.83
CA LEU A 136 18.76 -14.01 2.39
C LEU A 136 20.19 -14.25 1.86
N SER A 137 21.20 -13.83 2.63
CA SER A 137 22.61 -13.86 2.24
C SER A 137 23.34 -15.16 2.62
N ILE A 138 22.60 -16.19 3.06
CA ILE A 138 23.08 -17.52 3.48
C ILE A 138 22.41 -18.56 2.58
#